data_AF-A0A2J0YTV8-F1
#
_entry.id   AF-A0A2J0YTV8-F1
#
_cell.length_a   1.000
_cell.length_b   1.000
_cell.length_c   1.000
_cell.angle_alpha   90.00
_cell.angle_beta   90.00
_cell.angle_gamma   90.00
#
_symmetry.space_group_name_H-M   'P 1'
#
loop_
_entity.id
_entity.type
_entity.pdbx_description
1 polymer ?
#
loop_
_entity_poly.entity_id
_entity_poly.type
_entity_poly.pdbx_seq_one_letter_code
_entity_poly.pdbx_strand_id
1 'polypeptide(L)'
;MPIFAIAFIVSRMGTMNISLPDHLKSFVDEQVAGRGYGTSSEYIRELIRRDQDRLVLRQLLVDGGSSARSEPVDGHYFGSLRDRARGRHSK
;
A
#
# COMPACT_ATOMS: atom_id res chain seq x y z
N MET A 1 11.41 -9.90 -38.28
CA MET A 1 10.50 -9.95 -37.12
C MET A 1 11.28 -9.50 -35.90
N PRO A 2 10.98 -8.32 -35.33
CA PRO A 2 11.80 -7.73 -34.27
C PRO A 2 11.54 -8.44 -32.93
N ILE A 3 12.62 -8.65 -32.21
CA ILE A 3 12.68 -9.26 -30.87
C ILE A 3 12.19 -8.20 -29.86
N PHE A 4 11.06 -8.46 -29.19
CA PHE A 4 10.64 -7.67 -28.04
C PHE A 4 11.54 -8.02 -26.85
N ALA A 5 12.53 -7.18 -26.57
CA ALA A 5 13.31 -7.25 -25.35
C ALA A 5 12.38 -6.89 -24.17
N ILE A 6 12.05 -7.87 -23.34
CA ILE A 6 11.47 -7.63 -22.01
C ILE A 6 12.56 -6.93 -21.20
N ALA A 7 12.44 -5.61 -21.05
CA ALA A 7 13.28 -4.86 -20.14
C ALA A 7 12.92 -5.31 -18.72
N PHE A 8 13.73 -6.22 -18.17
CA PHE A 8 13.76 -6.48 -16.73
C PHE A 8 14.14 -5.16 -16.06
N ILE A 9 13.14 -4.44 -15.51
CA ILE A 9 13.40 -3.30 -14.64
C ILE A 9 14.00 -3.88 -13.37
N VAL A 10 15.33 -4.01 -13.33
CA VAL A 10 16.05 -4.15 -12.08
C VAL A 10 15.87 -2.82 -11.37
N SER A 11 14.92 -2.76 -10.43
CA SER A 11 14.84 -1.63 -9.50
C SER A 11 16.21 -1.46 -8.85
N ARG A 12 16.94 -0.39 -9.20
CA ARG A 12 18.14 0.01 -8.47
C ARG A 12 17.74 0.21 -7.01
N MET A 13 18.19 -0.68 -6.13
CA MET A 13 18.08 -0.47 -4.69
C MET A 13 18.99 0.70 -4.31
N GLY A 14 18.38 1.82 -3.91
CA GLY A 14 19.11 2.88 -3.22
C GLY A 14 19.53 2.40 -1.84
N THR A 15 20.81 2.55 -1.50
CA THR A 15 21.31 2.26 -0.15
C THR A 15 21.07 3.46 0.76
N MET A 16 20.55 3.21 1.96
CA MET A 16 20.34 4.23 2.99
C MET A 16 20.91 3.73 4.32
N ASN A 17 21.90 4.43 4.85
CA ASN A 17 22.50 4.11 6.15
C ASN A 17 21.74 4.83 7.25
N ILE A 18 21.39 4.11 8.31
CA ILE A 18 20.59 4.63 9.43
C ILE A 18 21.27 4.21 10.73
N SER A 19 21.55 5.17 11.60
CA SER A 19 21.99 4.90 12.97
C SER A 19 20.76 4.79 13.88
N LEU A 20 20.69 3.71 14.64
CA LEU A 20 19.61 3.46 15.60
C LEU A 20 20.19 3.43 17.01
N PRO A 21 19.51 4.01 18.02
CA PRO A 21 19.80 3.73 19.42
C PRO A 21 19.68 2.23 19.71
N ASP A 22 20.43 1.73 20.70
CA ASP A 22 20.54 0.29 21.00
C ASP A 22 19.17 -0.39 21.18
N HIS A 23 18.23 0.26 21.88
CA HIS A 23 16.89 -0.31 22.08
C HIS A 23 16.12 -0.53 20.76
N LEU A 24 16.24 0.39 19.78
CA LEU A 24 15.61 0.22 18.48
C LEU A 24 16.32 -0.85 17.65
N LYS A 25 17.65 -0.94 17.76
CA LYS A 25 18.41 -2.01 17.10
C LYS A 25 17.96 -3.39 17.61
N SER A 26 17.90 -3.59 18.92
CA SER A 26 17.46 -4.85 19.53
C SER A 26 16.04 -5.21 19.10
N PHE A 27 15.13 -4.23 19.08
CA PHE A 27 13.78 -4.46 18.58
C PHE A 27 13.75 -4.94 17.12
N VAL A 28 14.53 -4.30 16.24
CA VAL A 28 14.64 -4.73 14.83
C VAL A 28 15.22 -6.14 14.72
N ASP A 29 16.26 -6.46 15.49
CA ASP A 29 16.88 -7.79 15.50
C ASP A 29 15.86 -8.88 15.91
N GLU A 30 15.03 -8.62 16.92
CA GLU A 30 13.94 -9.52 17.32
C GLU A 30 12.91 -9.72 16.21
N GLN A 31 12.56 -8.66 15.48
CA GLN A 31 11.63 -8.79 14.35
C GLN A 31 12.22 -9.62 13.22
N VAL A 32 13.52 -9.45 12.94
CA VAL A 32 14.24 -10.24 11.93
C VAL A 32 14.25 -11.72 12.33
N ALA A 33 14.61 -12.03 13.58
CA ALA A 33 14.66 -13.41 14.08
C ALA A 33 13.27 -14.07 14.15
N GLY A 34 12.24 -13.34 14.58
CA GLY A 34 10.92 -13.92 14.89
C GLY A 34 9.92 -13.93 13.73
N ARG A 35 10.09 -13.08 12.70
CA ARG A 35 9.08 -12.89 11.63
C ARG A 35 9.58 -13.26 10.24
N GLY A 36 10.74 -13.90 10.14
CA GLY A 36 11.26 -14.46 8.89
C GLY A 36 11.83 -13.43 7.92
N TYR A 37 12.20 -12.22 8.39
CA TYR A 37 12.98 -11.30 7.56
C TYR A 37 14.43 -11.77 7.49
N GLY A 38 15.05 -11.69 6.33
CA GLY A 38 16.45 -12.08 6.14
C GLY A 38 17.45 -11.02 6.61
N THR A 39 17.03 -9.75 6.70
CA THR A 39 17.91 -8.64 7.12
C THR A 39 17.14 -7.52 7.82
N SER A 40 17.83 -6.71 8.64
CA SER A 40 17.27 -5.47 9.21
C SER A 40 16.78 -4.51 8.14
N SER A 41 17.50 -4.38 7.02
CA SER A 41 17.07 -3.52 5.90
C SER A 41 15.76 -3.98 5.25
N GLU A 42 15.49 -5.28 5.26
CA GLU A 42 14.22 -5.82 4.77
C GLU A 42 13.06 -5.48 5.69
N TYR A 43 13.24 -5.66 6.99
CA TYR A 43 12.24 -5.25 7.97
C TYR A 43 11.94 -3.75 7.87
N ILE A 44 12.97 -2.91 7.77
CA ILE A 44 12.80 -1.45 7.65
C ILE A 44 12.10 -1.07 6.35
N ARG A 45 12.42 -1.71 5.21
CA ARG A 45 11.72 -1.47 3.94
C ARG A 45 10.23 -1.79 4.04
N GLU A 46 9.89 -2.89 4.67
CA GLU A 46 8.50 -3.27 4.90
C GLU A 46 7.79 -2.32 5.86
N LEU A 47 8.48 -1.88 6.93
CA LEU A 47 7.95 -0.88 7.85
C LEU A 47 7.62 0.44 7.14
N ILE A 48 8.50 0.89 6.25
CA ILE A 48 8.28 2.11 5.45
C ILE A 48 7.09 1.94 4.50
N ARG A 49 6.93 0.78 3.87
CA ARG A 49 5.77 0.52 2.99
C ARG A 49 4.46 0.58 3.78
N ARG A 50 4.41 -0.03 4.97
CA ARG A 50 3.23 0.05 5.85
C ARG A 50 2.94 1.47 6.32
N ASP A 51 3.98 2.27 6.55
CA ASP A 51 3.79 3.68 6.89
C ASP A 51 3.23 4.48 5.72
N GLN A 52 3.73 4.27 4.50
CA GLN A 52 3.14 4.84 3.29
C GLN A 52 1.66 4.46 3.13
N ASP A 53 1.30 3.19 3.31
CA ASP A 53 -0.09 2.74 3.20
C ASP A 53 -1.00 3.44 4.23
N ARG A 54 -0.49 3.67 5.45
CA ARG A 54 -1.22 4.42 6.49
C ARG A 54 -1.41 5.88 6.11
N LEU A 55 -0.39 6.51 5.52
CA LEU A 55 -0.48 7.90 5.05
C LEU A 55 -1.49 8.03 3.91
N VAL A 56 -1.49 7.08 2.96
CA VAL A 56 -2.48 7.02 1.87
C VAL A 56 -3.89 6.85 2.43
N LEU A 57 -4.09 5.91 3.35
CA LEU A 57 -5.40 5.71 3.99
C LEU A 57 -5.85 6.97 4.73
N ARG A 58 -4.96 7.62 5.48
CA ARG A 58 -5.25 8.87 6.18
C ARG A 58 -5.70 9.94 5.21
N GLN A 59 -5.03 10.08 4.07
CA GLN A 59 -5.41 11.05 3.05
C GLN A 59 -6.81 10.76 2.52
N LEU A 60 -7.12 9.51 2.17
CA LEU A 60 -8.44 9.13 1.68
C LEU A 60 -9.56 9.40 2.69
N LEU A 61 -9.29 9.21 3.99
CA LEU A 61 -10.27 9.51 5.04
C LEU A 61 -10.52 11.02 5.18
N VAL A 62 -9.47 11.83 5.07
CA VAL A 62 -9.60 13.30 5.07
C VAL A 62 -10.39 13.75 3.84
N ASP A 63 -10.02 13.27 2.66
CA ASP A 63 -10.71 13.60 1.40
C ASP A 63 -12.19 13.20 1.46
N GLY A 64 -12.48 12.01 1.99
CA GLY A 64 -13.84 11.52 2.21
C GLY A 64 -14.62 12.38 3.21
N GLY A 65 -14.00 12.79 4.32
CA GLY A 65 -14.61 13.67 5.31
C GLY A 65 -14.86 15.10 4.81
N SER A 66 -14.04 15.58 3.87
CA SER A 66 -14.22 16.87 3.20
C SER A 66 -15.16 16.83 2.01
N SER A 67 -15.59 15.64 1.55
CA SER A 67 -16.52 15.49 0.45
C SER A 67 -17.94 15.93 0.82
N ALA A 68 -18.77 16.23 -0.20
CA ALA A 68 -20.17 16.53 0.03
C ALA A 68 -20.87 15.36 0.72
N ARG A 69 -21.71 15.66 1.72
CA ARG A 69 -22.51 14.63 2.39
C ARG A 69 -23.39 13.92 1.36
N SER A 70 -23.35 12.59 1.39
CA SER A 70 -24.24 11.78 0.59
C SER A 70 -25.60 11.65 1.27
N GLU A 71 -26.64 11.49 0.45
CA GLU A 71 -27.95 11.05 0.93
C GLU A 71 -27.83 9.66 1.60
N PRO A 72 -28.76 9.30 2.49
CA PRO A 72 -28.77 7.98 3.13
C PRO A 72 -28.66 6.85 2.10
N VAL A 73 -27.64 6.00 2.28
CA VAL A 73 -27.42 4.86 1.41
C VAL A 73 -28.36 3.73 1.83
N ASP A 74 -29.30 3.38 0.95
CA ASP A 74 -30.32 2.36 1.18
C ASP A 74 -30.23 1.18 0.20
N GLY A 75 -31.18 0.25 0.30
CA GLY A 75 -31.23 -0.91 -0.59
C GLY A 75 -31.44 -0.54 -2.07
N HIS A 76 -32.19 0.53 -2.34
CA HIS A 76 -32.46 1.01 -3.70
C HIS A 76 -31.21 1.64 -4.33
N TYR A 77 -30.43 2.40 -3.56
CA TYR A 77 -29.13 2.91 -3.94
C TYR A 77 -28.22 1.77 -4.43
N PHE A 78 -28.06 0.70 -3.64
CA PHE A 78 -27.21 -0.42 -4.04
C PHE A 78 -27.79 -1.23 -5.21
N GLY A 79 -29.12 -1.34 -5.33
CA GLY A 79 -29.80 -1.92 -6.48
C GLY A 79 -29.41 -1.19 -7.77
N SER A 80 -29.68 0.11 -7.83
CA SER A 80 -29.34 0.95 -8.98
C SER A 80 -27.84 0.97 -9.28
N LEU A 81 -26.98 0.94 -8.25
CA LEU A 81 -25.53 0.90 -8.42
C LEU A 81 -25.07 -0.39 -9.11
N ARG A 82 -25.61 -1.55 -8.71
CA ARG A 82 -25.28 -2.83 -9.35
C ARG A 82 -25.80 -2.92 -10.77
N ASP A 83 -27.00 -2.42 -11.03
CA ASP A 83 -27.57 -2.42 -12.38
C ASP A 83 -26.73 -1.55 -13.33
N ARG A 84 -26.26 -0.38 -12.87
CA ARG A 84 -25.29 0.44 -13.61
C ARG A 84 -23.96 -0.27 -13.85
N ALA A 85 -23.42 -0.96 -12.85
CA ALA A 85 -22.14 -1.67 -12.98
C ALA A 85 -22.22 -2.86 -13.94
N ARG A 86 -23.36 -3.56 -13.97
CA ARG A 86 -23.63 -4.66 -14.92
C ARG A 86 -23.88 -4.15 -16.34
N GLY A 87 -24.63 -3.05 -16.48
CA GLY A 87 -24.87 -2.42 -17.78
C GLY A 87 -23.60 -1.89 -18.46
N ARG A 88 -22.58 -1.50 -17.68
CA ARG A 88 -21.25 -1.10 -18.21
C ARG A 88 -20.39 -2.24 -18.73
N HIS A 89 -20.66 -3.50 -18.36
CA HIS A 89 -19.92 -4.67 -18.85
C HIS A 89 -20.41 -5.22 -20.19
N SER A 90 -21.46 -4.62 -20.79
CA SER A 90 -22.06 -5.10 -22.04
C SER A 90 -21.61 -4.32 -23.30
N LYS A 91 -20.41 -3.72 -23.31
CA LYS A 91 -19.84 -3.11 -24.52
C LYS A 91 -18.36 -3.39 -24.66
#